data_AF-A0A1I6LZX5-F1
#
_entry.id   AF-A0A1I6LZX5-F1
#
_cell.length_a   1.000
_cell.length_b   1.000
_cell.length_c   1.000
_cell.angle_alpha   90.00
_cell.angle_beta   90.00
_cell.angle_gamma   90.00
#
_symmetry.space_group_name_H-M   'P 1'
#
loop_
_entity.id
_entity.type
_entity.pdbx_description
1 polymer ?
#
loop_
_entity_poly.entity_id
_entity_poly.type
_entity_poly.pdbx_seq_one_letter_code
_entity_poly.pdbx_strand_id
1 'polypeptide(L)'
;MGILRRVSAFLGGSRRQGAWRLAAVAVMSLVLCLSACSGGDKPGESGAATHPVGTDGSTTPPKWVYQSTPHAQVAVVFVHGIFGDTLGTWTNDNGTTFFKLLKDMPGIGDRVDVYAFGFESYMFKGGSLDMLGAADKLDDYLKAAGVWDYPSVVFVAHSMGGLVVMRELVKHREHLDQVPLLVLYATPQEGASITSLAQHVVSNPAIAEMFQLDSNTYLQTLDSDWRSLDKELRPTVVCARETKETHGVMIVPMSSSSRFCDDAPSAIGGADHLSIVKPQSADDHAVVVLFNALREIVFGTPEHPLLALPSFKAEDNHWTFDLHSPSGDNAAVLTNNGKHMLNYTTTADSDLQLWRPDQGGIPSGHSGVLMLAIRPSVIRAQYSFDIQVPVLGQRHVIVRVPDVSAVQGKQDELLSTMAAHMKEYLATVPPTLSAEERNAGLAAAAGDVLAKASPDLPPSARWVMTADALAFVGLNDVASHALNKAGQTSPDILRSTNAQLVAQSIATQSGKPQQITGDAVVPKLTTEVANAKFVANQDRLSHIIATDPQAWTDLSAKFQDIPVMQSEGLGLKGDVLKAQGKVEDAKKAYIDAGKAKSSPLIDRKIEAVKLQQTQQIHL
;
A
#
# COMPACT_ATOMS: atom_id res chain seq x y z
N MET A 1 -30.86 7.85 -49.17
CA MET A 1 -31.34 8.82 -50.18
C MET A 1 -32.42 9.66 -49.50
N GLY A 2 -32.35 10.96 -49.33
CA GLY A 2 -31.35 11.99 -49.54
C GLY A 2 -31.83 13.19 -48.71
N ILE A 3 -30.98 13.81 -47.90
CA ILE A 3 -30.06 14.88 -48.31
C ILE A 3 -30.74 16.26 -48.19
N LEU A 4 -30.28 16.99 -47.18
CA LEU A 4 -29.85 18.41 -47.19
C LEU A 4 -30.86 19.47 -47.66
N ARG A 5 -30.93 20.68 -47.05
CA ARG A 5 -29.79 21.60 -46.87
C ARG A 5 -30.23 22.82 -46.05
N ARG A 6 -29.30 23.33 -45.23
CA ARG A 6 -29.27 24.70 -44.67
C ARG A 6 -29.39 25.75 -45.77
N VAL A 7 -30.03 26.91 -45.50
CA VAL A 7 -29.48 28.28 -45.72
C VAL A 7 -30.32 29.32 -44.92
N SER A 8 -29.56 30.19 -44.27
CA SER A 8 -29.73 31.53 -43.69
C SER A 8 -30.92 32.47 -44.03
N ALA A 9 -31.41 33.11 -42.95
CA ALA A 9 -31.59 34.55 -42.71
C ALA A 9 -32.25 35.50 -43.76
N PHE A 10 -33.32 36.20 -43.32
CA PHE A 10 -33.70 37.58 -43.64
C PHE A 10 -34.40 38.16 -42.38
N LEU A 11 -33.85 39.13 -41.65
CA LEU A 11 -34.02 40.59 -41.82
C LEU A 11 -35.51 40.99 -41.95
N GLY A 12 -36.11 41.85 -41.14
CA GLY A 12 -35.59 42.92 -40.29
C GLY A 12 -36.47 44.17 -40.52
N GLY A 13 -36.96 44.76 -39.43
CA GLY A 13 -37.66 46.06 -39.39
C GLY A 13 -38.34 46.20 -38.03
N SER A 14 -38.16 47.24 -37.22
CA SER A 14 -37.67 48.59 -37.50
C SER A 14 -37.04 49.23 -36.26
N ARG A 15 -36.04 50.07 -36.52
CA ARG A 15 -35.37 51.00 -35.60
C ARG A 15 -36.28 52.17 -35.24
N ARG A 16 -36.01 52.82 -34.10
CA ARG A 16 -35.51 54.20 -34.09
C ARG A 16 -34.68 54.50 -32.84
N GLN A 17 -33.51 55.09 -33.09
CA GLN A 17 -32.47 55.50 -32.16
C GLN A 17 -32.48 57.02 -31.96
N GLY A 18 -31.84 57.45 -30.88
CA GLY A 18 -31.05 58.69 -30.76
C GLY A 18 -31.17 59.28 -29.34
N ALA A 19 -30.12 59.64 -28.59
CA ALA A 19 -28.70 59.74 -28.91
C ALA A 19 -27.89 60.14 -27.64
N TRP A 20 -26.71 59.51 -27.44
CA TRP A 20 -25.41 60.06 -26.95
C TRP A 20 -25.30 60.53 -25.47
N ARG A 21 -24.19 60.38 -24.71
CA ARG A 21 -22.87 59.73 -24.79
C ARG A 21 -22.17 59.90 -23.41
N LEU A 22 -21.10 59.11 -23.20
CA LEU A 22 -19.96 59.25 -22.27
C LEU A 22 -19.96 58.51 -20.91
N ALA A 23 -18.77 57.99 -20.61
CA ALA A 23 -18.38 57.02 -19.59
C ALA A 23 -17.22 57.57 -18.73
N ALA A 24 -17.06 57.07 -17.49
CA ALA A 24 -15.83 56.90 -16.68
C ALA A 24 -16.26 56.52 -15.23
N VAL A 25 -16.01 55.33 -14.66
CA VAL A 25 -14.80 54.72 -14.06
C VAL A 25 -14.44 55.22 -12.63
N ALA A 26 -14.07 54.27 -11.75
CA ALA A 26 -13.30 54.32 -10.48
C ALA A 26 -14.12 54.26 -9.15
N VAL A 27 -14.06 53.19 -8.33
CA VAL A 27 -13.04 52.69 -7.35
C VAL A 27 -13.25 53.21 -5.90
N MET A 28 -13.55 52.26 -5.00
CA MET A 28 -13.09 52.04 -3.60
C MET A 28 -12.98 53.20 -2.58
N SER A 29 -13.59 53.04 -1.38
CA SER A 29 -13.14 53.41 0.00
C SER A 29 -14.32 53.15 0.99
N LEU A 30 -14.30 52.33 2.05
CA LEU A 30 -13.44 52.05 3.23
C LEU A 30 -13.77 52.91 4.50
N VAL A 31 -14.00 52.17 5.61
CA VAL A 31 -13.93 52.46 7.09
C VAL A 31 -15.02 53.31 7.77
N LEU A 32 -15.61 52.77 8.85
CA LEU A 32 -15.26 53.15 10.25
C LEU A 32 -15.96 52.28 11.31
N CYS A 33 -15.13 51.63 12.15
CA CYS A 33 -15.47 51.14 13.49
C CYS A 33 -15.72 52.31 14.45
N LEU A 34 -16.51 52.08 15.52
CA LEU A 34 -16.15 52.43 16.90
C LEU A 34 -17.11 51.80 17.93
N SER A 35 -16.47 51.32 19.00
CA SER A 35 -16.84 50.66 20.25
C SER A 35 -17.92 51.31 21.14
N ALA A 36 -18.57 50.53 22.03
CA ALA A 36 -18.52 50.73 23.50
C ALA A 36 -19.47 49.79 24.31
N CYS A 37 -19.04 49.52 25.55
CA CYS A 37 -19.49 48.54 26.54
C CYS A 37 -20.76 48.90 27.36
N SER A 38 -21.48 47.88 27.86
CA SER A 38 -22.04 47.71 29.23
C SER A 38 -22.91 46.43 29.19
N GLY A 39 -23.03 45.51 30.16
CA GLY A 39 -22.80 45.49 31.60
C GLY A 39 -24.03 44.77 32.21
N GLY A 40 -23.85 43.70 32.99
CA GLY A 40 -24.96 43.09 33.74
C GLY A 40 -24.77 41.63 34.17
N ASP A 41 -24.16 41.44 35.33
CA ASP A 41 -24.25 40.20 36.13
C ASP A 41 -25.66 39.99 36.69
N LYS A 42 -26.15 38.74 36.69
CA LYS A 42 -26.98 38.17 37.77
C LYS A 42 -26.70 36.68 37.97
N PRO A 43 -26.64 36.20 39.23
CA PRO A 43 -26.42 34.80 39.59
C PRO A 43 -27.75 34.03 39.65
N GLY A 44 -27.74 32.76 39.23
CA GLY A 44 -28.93 31.90 39.24
C GLY A 44 -28.59 30.43 39.40
N GLU A 45 -28.79 29.95 40.62
CA GLU A 45 -29.29 28.63 41.03
C GLU A 45 -28.75 27.35 40.39
N SER A 46 -28.19 26.53 41.27
CA SER A 46 -28.02 25.09 41.15
C SER A 46 -29.35 24.40 40.80
N GLY A 47 -29.52 24.05 39.53
CA GLY A 47 -30.51 23.08 39.06
C GLY A 47 -29.83 21.75 38.79
N ALA A 48 -30.16 20.72 39.57
CA ALA A 48 -29.86 19.34 39.24
C ALA A 48 -30.47 19.03 37.87
N ALA A 49 -29.63 18.82 36.86
CA ALA A 49 -30.07 18.41 35.54
C ALA A 49 -30.47 16.93 35.60
N THR A 50 -31.76 16.68 35.83
CA THR A 50 -32.38 15.40 35.50
C THR A 50 -32.32 15.26 33.97
N HIS A 51 -31.46 14.37 33.48
CA HIS A 51 -31.48 13.95 32.09
C HIS A 51 -32.82 13.24 31.81
N PRO A 52 -33.63 13.72 30.84
CA PRO A 52 -34.82 12.98 30.44
C PRO A 52 -34.38 11.73 29.70
N VAL A 53 -34.83 10.57 30.21
CA VAL A 53 -34.83 9.30 29.46
C VAL A 53 -35.55 9.55 28.14
N GLY A 54 -34.82 9.46 27.04
CA GLY A 54 -35.30 9.83 25.70
C GLY A 54 -36.44 8.95 25.23
N THR A 55 -37.67 9.43 25.36
CA THR A 55 -38.85 8.93 24.65
C THR A 55 -39.10 9.86 23.46
N ASP A 56 -38.41 9.60 22.34
CA ASP A 56 -38.80 9.94 20.96
C ASP A 56 -37.59 9.69 20.04
N GLY A 57 -37.55 8.52 19.39
CA GLY A 57 -36.41 8.04 18.62
C GLY A 57 -36.11 8.86 17.36
N SER A 58 -35.28 9.90 17.50
CA SER A 58 -34.45 10.43 16.42
C SER A 58 -33.05 9.88 16.64
N THR A 59 -32.55 9.02 15.76
CA THR A 59 -31.13 8.64 15.83
C THR A 59 -30.27 9.89 15.64
N THR A 60 -29.28 10.06 16.50
CA THR A 60 -28.24 11.08 16.32
C THR A 60 -27.53 10.79 15.00
N PRO A 61 -27.14 11.79 14.19
CA PRO A 61 -26.43 11.53 12.94
C PRO A 61 -25.13 10.73 13.17
N PRO A 62 -24.76 9.83 12.24
CA PRO A 62 -23.46 9.17 12.25
C PRO A 62 -22.32 10.18 12.34
N LYS A 63 -21.28 9.84 13.11
CA LYS A 63 -20.12 10.73 13.30
C LYS A 63 -18.89 10.00 13.83
N TRP A 64 -17.73 10.61 13.57
CA TRP A 64 -16.52 10.33 14.33
C TRP A 64 -16.71 10.75 15.79
N VAL A 65 -16.63 9.81 16.72
CA VAL A 65 -16.62 10.07 18.17
C VAL A 65 -15.21 10.46 18.60
N TYR A 66 -14.21 9.76 18.06
CA TYR A 66 -12.79 10.07 18.21
C TYR A 66 -12.12 9.91 16.85
N GLN A 67 -11.43 10.96 16.39
CA GLN A 67 -10.62 10.90 15.18
C GLN A 67 -9.32 11.67 15.42
N SER A 68 -8.20 10.98 15.26
CA SER A 68 -6.87 11.50 15.52
C SER A 68 -6.38 12.33 14.33
N THR A 69 -5.45 13.24 14.56
CA THR A 69 -4.74 13.95 13.47
C THR A 69 -3.23 13.90 13.75
N PRO A 70 -2.43 13.15 12.97
CA PRO A 70 -2.84 12.29 11.85
C PRO A 70 -3.79 11.16 12.29
N HIS A 71 -4.59 10.63 11.35
CA HIS A 71 -5.51 9.53 11.62
C HIS A 71 -4.77 8.29 12.13
N ALA A 72 -5.45 7.51 12.97
CA ALA A 72 -4.98 6.20 13.36
C ALA A 72 -4.96 5.24 12.16
N GLN A 73 -4.29 4.08 12.30
CA GLN A 73 -4.25 3.07 11.23
C GLN A 73 -5.50 2.19 11.18
N VAL A 74 -6.34 2.24 12.23
CA VAL A 74 -7.53 1.39 12.36
C VAL A 74 -8.75 2.26 12.69
N ALA A 75 -9.80 2.14 11.89
CA ALA A 75 -11.12 2.69 12.20
C ALA A 75 -11.99 1.61 12.86
N VAL A 76 -12.53 1.88 14.04
CA VAL A 76 -13.50 1.02 14.72
C VAL A 76 -14.89 1.61 14.53
N VAL A 77 -15.72 0.92 13.77
CA VAL A 77 -17.08 1.33 13.41
C VAL A 77 -18.08 0.64 14.30
N PHE A 78 -18.76 1.41 15.14
CA PHE A 78 -19.84 0.94 15.98
C PHE A 78 -21.18 1.08 15.26
N VAL A 79 -21.94 -0.01 15.15
CA VAL A 79 -23.23 -0.07 14.44
C VAL A 79 -24.32 -0.51 15.41
N HIS A 80 -25.26 0.40 15.70
CA HIS A 80 -26.33 0.11 16.65
C HIS A 80 -27.39 -0.86 16.10
N GLY A 81 -28.18 -1.46 16.99
CA GLY A 81 -29.31 -2.31 16.63
C GLY A 81 -30.62 -1.55 16.40
N ILE A 82 -31.68 -2.29 16.12
CA ILE A 82 -33.02 -1.72 16.04
C ILE A 82 -33.42 -1.01 17.35
N PHE A 83 -34.08 0.13 17.23
CA PHE A 83 -34.49 1.07 18.29
C PHE A 83 -33.33 1.68 19.08
N GLY A 84 -32.12 1.49 18.58
CA GLY A 84 -30.93 2.14 19.09
C GLY A 84 -30.82 3.59 18.65
N ASP A 85 -29.88 4.27 19.28
CA ASP A 85 -29.34 5.56 18.88
C ASP A 85 -27.83 5.43 18.65
N THR A 86 -27.28 6.21 17.71
CA THR A 86 -25.85 6.25 17.38
C THR A 86 -24.94 6.30 18.61
N LEU A 87 -25.31 7.03 19.66
CA LEU A 87 -24.51 7.13 20.89
C LEU A 87 -25.17 6.42 22.07
N GLY A 88 -26.48 6.57 22.23
CA GLY A 88 -27.23 6.06 23.39
C GLY A 88 -27.21 4.54 23.52
N THR A 89 -27.09 3.80 22.41
CA THR A 89 -26.93 2.34 22.43
C THR A 89 -25.71 1.91 23.22
N TRP A 90 -24.64 2.69 23.11
CA TRP A 90 -23.31 2.39 23.65
C TRP A 90 -23.02 3.13 24.95
N THR A 91 -24.04 3.71 25.58
CA THR A 91 -23.92 4.57 26.76
C THR A 91 -24.76 4.01 27.89
N ASN A 92 -24.15 3.86 29.07
CA ASN A 92 -24.85 3.43 30.27
C ASN A 92 -25.58 4.58 30.97
N ASP A 93 -26.39 4.27 31.98
CA ASP A 93 -27.22 5.25 32.68
C ASP A 93 -26.41 6.32 33.43
N ASN A 94 -25.14 6.04 33.74
CA ASN A 94 -24.21 6.98 34.36
C ASN A 94 -23.43 7.84 33.33
N GLY A 95 -23.73 7.70 32.05
CA GLY A 95 -23.07 8.43 30.96
C GLY A 95 -21.70 7.88 30.53
N THR A 96 -21.27 6.75 31.09
CA THR A 96 -20.06 6.07 30.60
C THR A 96 -20.34 5.42 29.26
N THR A 97 -19.47 5.64 28.28
CA THR A 97 -19.64 5.13 26.92
C THR A 97 -18.65 4.02 26.62
N PHE A 98 -19.07 3.03 25.84
CA PHE A 98 -18.18 2.00 25.31
C PHE A 98 -17.02 2.64 24.53
N PHE A 99 -17.31 3.69 23.74
CA PHE A 99 -16.30 4.44 22.98
C PHE A 99 -15.18 4.96 23.87
N LYS A 100 -15.52 5.56 25.02
CA LYS A 100 -14.55 6.10 25.97
C LYS A 100 -13.71 4.98 26.58
N LEU A 101 -14.32 3.87 26.96
CA LEU A 101 -13.59 2.73 27.52
C LEU A 101 -12.63 2.10 26.51
N LEU A 102 -13.00 2.04 25.23
CA LEU A 102 -12.09 1.63 24.16
C LEU A 102 -10.95 2.66 23.97
N LYS A 103 -11.27 3.96 23.98
CA LYS A 103 -10.26 5.01 23.77
C LYS A 103 -9.28 5.14 24.94
N ASP A 104 -9.72 4.89 26.16
CA ASP A 104 -8.87 4.92 27.36
C ASP A 104 -8.07 3.61 27.54
N MET A 105 -8.25 2.63 26.67
CA MET A 105 -7.67 1.30 26.79
C MET A 105 -6.15 1.29 26.50
N PRO A 106 -5.30 0.87 27.47
CA PRO A 106 -3.86 0.90 27.31
C PRO A 106 -3.37 0.10 26.10
N GLY A 107 -2.53 0.73 25.30
CA GLY A 107 -1.96 0.12 24.10
C GLY A 107 -2.96 -0.08 22.96
N ILE A 108 -4.24 0.29 23.07
CA ILE A 108 -5.21 0.18 21.96
C ILE A 108 -5.76 1.55 21.58
N GLY A 109 -6.15 2.35 22.57
CA GLY A 109 -6.81 3.63 22.36
C GLY A 109 -6.10 4.57 21.39
N ASP A 110 -4.77 4.70 21.50
CA ASP A 110 -3.97 5.58 20.63
C ASP A 110 -3.80 5.05 19.19
N ARG A 111 -4.17 3.79 18.94
CA ARG A 111 -4.05 3.12 17.64
C ARG A 111 -5.36 3.01 16.89
N VAL A 112 -6.46 3.50 17.46
CA VAL A 112 -7.79 3.44 16.87
C VAL A 112 -8.47 4.81 16.82
N ASP A 113 -9.18 5.04 15.74
CA ASP A 113 -10.21 6.06 15.62
C ASP A 113 -11.58 5.39 15.68
N VAL A 114 -12.58 6.09 16.22
CA VAL A 114 -13.89 5.51 16.56
C VAL A 114 -14.97 6.26 15.80
N TYR A 115 -15.65 5.55 14.92
CA TYR A 115 -16.83 6.02 14.20
C TYR A 115 -18.08 5.37 14.76
N ALA A 116 -19.10 6.16 15.04
CA ALA A 116 -20.41 5.66 15.44
C ALA A 116 -21.40 5.87 14.31
N PHE A 117 -21.98 4.76 13.83
CA PHE A 117 -23.01 4.78 12.82
C PHE A 117 -24.37 4.45 13.43
N GLY A 118 -25.36 5.19 12.95
CA GLY A 118 -26.75 4.90 13.21
C GLY A 118 -27.69 5.18 12.05
N PHE A 119 -28.78 4.43 12.06
CA PHE A 119 -29.81 4.41 11.04
C PHE A 119 -31.19 4.55 11.66
N GLU A 120 -32.14 5.09 10.90
CA GLU A 120 -33.49 5.35 11.36
C GLU A 120 -34.16 4.05 11.79
N SER A 121 -34.45 3.95 13.08
CA SER A 121 -35.11 2.80 13.66
C SER A 121 -36.14 3.24 14.70
N TYR A 122 -37.35 3.54 14.24
CA TYR A 122 -38.44 4.07 15.06
C TYR A 122 -39.24 2.96 15.74
N MET A 123 -39.46 3.09 17.06
CA MET A 123 -40.26 2.14 17.85
C MET A 123 -41.78 2.36 17.70
N PHE A 124 -42.22 3.58 17.39
CA PHE A 124 -43.64 3.98 17.42
C PHE A 124 -44.12 4.79 16.20
N LYS A 125 -43.28 5.00 15.18
CA LYS A 125 -43.62 5.73 13.93
C LYS A 125 -43.23 4.89 12.70
N GLY A 126 -43.97 5.02 11.60
CA GLY A 126 -43.55 4.44 10.32
C GLY A 126 -42.31 5.15 9.77
N GLY A 127 -41.51 4.45 8.94
CA GLY A 127 -40.30 5.01 8.31
C GLY A 127 -38.97 4.46 8.84
N SER A 128 -38.97 3.36 9.62
CA SER A 128 -37.73 2.64 9.93
C SER A 128 -37.15 2.06 8.65
N LEU A 129 -35.83 2.16 8.49
CA LEU A 129 -35.16 1.50 7.37
C LEU A 129 -35.23 -0.02 7.57
N ASP A 130 -35.54 -0.73 6.49
CA ASP A 130 -35.31 -2.17 6.44
C ASP A 130 -33.80 -2.46 6.43
N MET A 131 -33.43 -3.74 6.49
CA MET A 131 -32.03 -4.11 6.58
C MET A 131 -31.21 -3.75 5.33
N LEU A 132 -31.85 -3.73 4.15
CA LEU A 132 -31.20 -3.33 2.91
C LEU A 132 -30.94 -1.83 2.88
N GLY A 133 -31.95 -1.03 3.22
CA GLY A 133 -31.82 0.42 3.32
C GLY A 133 -30.85 0.86 4.41
N ALA A 134 -30.78 0.13 5.54
CA ALA A 134 -29.79 0.38 6.57
C ALA A 134 -28.36 0.06 6.10
N ALA A 135 -28.16 -0.99 5.30
CA ALA A 135 -26.87 -1.33 4.71
C ALA A 135 -26.45 -0.32 3.64
N ASP A 136 -27.37 0.07 2.74
CA ASP A 136 -27.12 1.12 1.74
C ASP A 136 -26.75 2.45 2.41
N LYS A 137 -27.44 2.80 3.50
CA LYS A 137 -27.10 3.97 4.29
C LYS A 137 -25.74 3.83 4.98
N LEU A 138 -25.39 2.64 5.47
CA LEU A 138 -24.06 2.41 6.06
C LEU A 138 -22.98 2.71 5.02
N ASP A 139 -23.06 2.11 3.82
CA ASP A 139 -22.14 2.34 2.70
C ASP A 139 -21.95 3.84 2.39
N ASP A 140 -23.06 4.58 2.20
CA ASP A 140 -23.04 6.02 1.90
C ASP A 140 -22.26 6.82 2.96
N TYR A 141 -22.48 6.51 4.24
CA TYR A 141 -21.83 7.21 5.34
C TYR A 141 -20.38 6.77 5.54
N LEU A 142 -20.03 5.49 5.33
CA LEU A 142 -18.64 5.02 5.38
C LEU A 142 -17.80 5.71 4.30
N LYS A 143 -18.34 5.82 3.07
CA LYS A 143 -17.73 6.55 1.97
C LYS A 143 -17.59 8.04 2.28
N ALA A 144 -18.67 8.68 2.71
CA ALA A 144 -18.66 10.11 3.00
C ALA A 144 -17.70 10.49 4.15
N ALA A 145 -17.56 9.62 5.14
CA ALA A 145 -16.69 9.82 6.29
C ALA A 145 -15.22 9.43 6.05
N GLY A 146 -14.88 8.87 4.88
CA GLY A 146 -13.53 8.40 4.55
C GLY A 146 -13.11 7.19 5.38
N VAL A 147 -14.05 6.33 5.82
CA VAL A 147 -13.70 5.16 6.64
C VAL A 147 -12.86 4.17 5.85
N TRP A 148 -13.15 3.98 4.56
CA TRP A 148 -12.39 3.09 3.67
C TRP A 148 -11.00 3.64 3.27
N ASP A 149 -10.66 4.87 3.67
CA ASP A 149 -9.30 5.42 3.55
C ASP A 149 -8.37 4.88 4.65
N TYR A 150 -8.94 4.31 5.72
CA TYR A 150 -8.15 3.64 6.75
C TYR A 150 -7.65 2.30 6.22
N PRO A 151 -6.39 1.94 6.52
CA PRO A 151 -5.90 0.66 6.05
C PRO A 151 -6.55 -0.57 6.69
N SER A 152 -7.22 -0.40 7.84
CA SER A 152 -8.00 -1.45 8.46
C SER A 152 -9.26 -0.90 9.12
N VAL A 153 -10.37 -1.61 8.94
CA VAL A 153 -11.68 -1.27 9.49
C VAL A 153 -12.17 -2.44 10.34
N VAL A 154 -12.55 -2.16 11.58
CA VAL A 154 -13.12 -3.14 12.52
C VAL A 154 -14.57 -2.76 12.76
N PHE A 155 -15.48 -3.71 12.64
CA PHE A 155 -16.88 -3.49 12.97
C PHE A 155 -17.22 -4.03 14.36
N VAL A 156 -17.94 -3.23 15.13
CA VAL A 156 -18.52 -3.61 16.43
C VAL A 156 -20.01 -3.37 16.36
N ALA A 157 -20.79 -4.43 16.34
CA ALA A 157 -22.21 -4.33 16.03
C ALA A 157 -23.08 -4.96 17.10
N HIS A 158 -24.25 -4.35 17.34
CA HIS A 158 -25.24 -4.83 18.29
C HIS A 158 -26.51 -5.28 17.58
N SER A 159 -27.06 -6.42 18.00
CA SER A 159 -28.36 -6.92 17.52
C SER A 159 -28.45 -6.89 15.99
N MET A 160 -29.52 -6.32 15.42
CA MET A 160 -29.73 -6.20 13.98
C MET A 160 -28.60 -5.46 13.24
N GLY A 161 -27.87 -4.56 13.92
CA GLY A 161 -26.72 -3.87 13.34
C GLY A 161 -25.64 -4.82 12.83
N GLY A 162 -25.50 -6.00 13.46
CA GLY A 162 -24.58 -7.03 12.99
C GLY A 162 -24.94 -7.58 11.62
N LEU A 163 -26.23 -7.73 11.36
CA LEU A 163 -26.73 -8.23 10.07
C LEU A 163 -26.61 -7.15 8.97
N VAL A 164 -26.79 -5.88 9.34
CA VAL A 164 -26.53 -4.73 8.46
C VAL A 164 -25.06 -4.74 8.00
N VAL A 165 -24.11 -4.91 8.93
CA VAL A 165 -22.69 -5.02 8.59
C VAL A 165 -22.39 -6.26 7.74
N MET A 166 -22.97 -7.41 8.08
CA MET A 166 -22.78 -8.62 7.27
C MET A 166 -23.29 -8.43 5.83
N ARG A 167 -24.42 -7.73 5.65
CA ARG A 167 -24.96 -7.41 4.32
C ARG A 167 -24.05 -6.46 3.56
N GLU A 168 -23.52 -5.43 4.24
CA GLU A 168 -22.56 -4.49 3.69
C GLU A 168 -21.35 -5.21 3.10
N LEU A 169 -20.73 -6.10 3.88
CA LEU A 169 -19.54 -6.86 3.46
C LEU A 169 -19.83 -7.89 2.36
N VAL A 170 -21.05 -8.45 2.32
CA VAL A 170 -21.48 -9.35 1.23
C VAL A 170 -21.64 -8.60 -0.09
N LYS A 171 -22.18 -7.38 -0.02
CA LYS A 171 -22.47 -6.52 -1.17
C LYS A 171 -21.19 -5.88 -1.71
N HIS A 172 -20.28 -5.48 -0.82
CA HIS A 172 -19.05 -4.75 -1.13
C HIS A 172 -17.82 -5.61 -0.82
N ARG A 173 -17.63 -6.67 -1.61
CA ARG A 173 -16.56 -7.66 -1.41
C ARG A 173 -15.16 -7.07 -1.58
N GLU A 174 -15.04 -5.97 -2.30
CA GLU A 174 -13.82 -5.19 -2.49
C GLU A 174 -13.22 -4.64 -1.20
N HIS A 175 -14.00 -4.58 -0.11
CA HIS A 175 -13.54 -4.10 1.20
C HIS A 175 -13.17 -5.22 2.19
N LEU A 176 -13.38 -6.50 1.82
CA LEU A 176 -13.19 -7.62 2.75
C LEU A 176 -11.75 -7.71 3.28
N ASP A 177 -10.76 -7.42 2.44
CA ASP A 177 -9.34 -7.44 2.81
C ASP A 177 -8.94 -6.34 3.82
N GLN A 178 -9.73 -5.26 3.91
CA GLN A 178 -9.57 -4.20 4.90
C GLN A 178 -10.22 -4.53 6.25
N VAL A 179 -11.06 -5.57 6.32
CA VAL A 179 -11.88 -5.89 7.50
C VAL A 179 -11.41 -7.20 8.15
N PRO A 180 -10.42 -7.14 9.07
CA PRO A 180 -9.94 -8.35 9.75
C PRO A 180 -10.88 -8.83 10.85
N LEU A 181 -11.74 -7.96 11.39
CA LEU A 181 -12.51 -8.27 12.60
C LEU A 181 -13.94 -7.71 12.54
N LEU A 182 -14.90 -8.59 12.85
CA LEU A 182 -16.30 -8.27 13.14
C LEU A 182 -16.64 -8.76 14.54
N VAL A 183 -17.02 -7.86 15.44
CA VAL A 183 -17.50 -8.20 16.78
C VAL A 183 -19.02 -8.04 16.85
N LEU A 184 -19.72 -9.12 17.22
CA LEU A 184 -21.18 -9.20 17.26
C LEU A 184 -21.69 -9.36 18.70
N TYR A 185 -22.42 -8.37 19.20
CA TYR A 185 -23.10 -8.44 20.50
C TYR A 185 -24.59 -8.73 20.31
N ALA A 186 -25.05 -9.89 20.79
CA ALA A 186 -26.44 -10.33 20.74
C ALA A 186 -27.08 -10.19 19.34
N THR A 187 -26.33 -10.48 18.28
CA THR A 187 -26.83 -10.45 16.90
C THR A 187 -27.63 -11.72 16.59
N PRO A 188 -28.89 -11.60 16.13
CA PRO A 188 -29.72 -12.75 15.77
C PRO A 188 -29.33 -13.26 14.38
N GLN A 189 -28.36 -14.17 14.31
CA GLN A 189 -27.83 -14.69 13.05
C GLN A 189 -28.73 -15.78 12.43
N GLU A 190 -29.87 -16.10 13.08
CA GLU A 190 -30.88 -17.03 12.59
C GLU A 190 -32.27 -16.37 12.45
N GLY A 191 -32.96 -16.69 11.33
CA GLY A 191 -34.27 -16.17 10.92
C GLY A 191 -35.31 -16.06 12.03
N ALA A 192 -35.54 -17.18 12.73
CA ALA A 192 -36.61 -17.30 13.72
C ALA A 192 -36.42 -16.39 14.96
N SER A 193 -35.20 -15.91 15.24
CA SER A 193 -34.93 -15.08 16.41
C SER A 193 -35.24 -13.60 16.20
N ILE A 194 -35.20 -13.11 14.95
CA ILE A 194 -35.65 -11.74 14.62
C ILE A 194 -37.14 -11.58 14.90
N THR A 195 -37.94 -12.62 14.63
CA THR A 195 -39.37 -12.63 14.95
C THR A 195 -39.63 -12.50 16.45
N SER A 196 -38.81 -13.14 17.29
CA SER A 196 -38.91 -13.02 18.76
C SER A 196 -38.59 -11.59 19.23
N LEU A 197 -37.52 -10.99 18.69
CA LEU A 197 -37.15 -9.59 18.92
C LEU A 197 -38.31 -8.65 18.56
N ALA A 198 -38.92 -8.87 17.38
CA ALA A 198 -40.01 -8.07 16.86
C ALA A 198 -41.30 -8.17 17.71
N GLN A 199 -41.59 -9.30 18.34
CA GLN A 199 -42.81 -9.49 19.13
C GLN A 199 -42.71 -8.96 20.56
N HIS A 200 -41.50 -8.92 21.14
CA HIS A 200 -41.31 -8.66 22.58
C HIS A 200 -40.66 -7.31 22.88
N VAL A 201 -39.93 -6.73 21.92
CA VAL A 201 -39.31 -5.40 22.07
C VAL A 201 -40.16 -4.31 21.39
N VAL A 202 -41.08 -4.70 20.50
CA VAL A 202 -41.94 -3.78 19.75
C VAL A 202 -43.37 -3.84 20.29
N SER A 203 -43.86 -2.74 20.85
CA SER A 203 -45.26 -2.68 21.30
C SER A 203 -46.26 -2.42 20.16
N ASN A 204 -45.80 -2.27 18.92
CA ASN A 204 -46.60 -1.99 17.73
C ASN A 204 -46.68 -3.20 16.76
N PRO A 205 -47.86 -3.83 16.59
CA PRO A 205 -48.05 -5.01 15.74
C PRO A 205 -47.67 -4.81 14.27
N ALA A 206 -47.88 -3.61 13.71
CA ALA A 206 -47.57 -3.34 12.29
C ALA A 206 -46.06 -3.31 12.02
N ILE A 207 -45.27 -2.82 12.99
CA ILE A 207 -43.82 -2.84 12.93
C ILE A 207 -43.32 -4.29 13.12
N ALA A 208 -43.93 -5.04 14.04
CA ALA A 208 -43.61 -6.44 14.26
C ALA A 208 -43.87 -7.34 13.03
N GLU A 209 -44.88 -7.00 12.21
CA GLU A 209 -45.24 -7.71 10.98
C GLU A 209 -44.25 -7.45 9.83
N MET A 210 -43.70 -6.24 9.71
CA MET A 210 -42.62 -5.94 8.75
C MET A 210 -41.37 -6.81 9.00
N PHE A 211 -40.95 -6.95 10.25
CA PHE A 211 -39.82 -7.82 10.61
C PHE A 211 -40.06 -9.30 10.31
N GLN A 212 -41.31 -9.75 10.30
CA GLN A 212 -41.67 -11.14 10.02
C GLN A 212 -41.66 -11.45 8.52
N LEU A 213 -42.10 -10.51 7.68
CA LEU A 213 -42.14 -10.69 6.22
C LEU A 213 -40.73 -10.66 5.61
N ASP A 214 -39.84 -9.82 6.13
CA ASP A 214 -38.49 -9.68 5.58
C ASP A 214 -37.52 -10.76 6.10
N SER A 215 -37.67 -11.27 7.32
CA SER A 215 -36.59 -12.02 8.00
C SER A 215 -36.31 -13.43 7.47
N ASN A 216 -37.31 -14.18 6.97
CA ASN A 216 -37.09 -15.61 6.72
C ASN A 216 -36.39 -15.90 5.39
N THR A 217 -36.79 -15.23 4.30
CA THR A 217 -36.12 -15.36 2.99
C THR A 217 -34.81 -14.57 2.96
N TYR A 218 -34.81 -13.35 3.50
CA TYR A 218 -33.63 -12.50 3.50
C TYR A 218 -32.47 -13.12 4.28
N LEU A 219 -32.71 -13.64 5.50
CA LEU A 219 -31.62 -14.22 6.29
C LEU A 219 -31.12 -15.55 5.73
N GLN A 220 -31.97 -16.30 5.03
CA GLN A 220 -31.52 -17.47 4.28
C GLN A 220 -30.59 -17.06 3.13
N THR A 221 -30.92 -15.99 2.41
CA THR A 221 -30.03 -15.43 1.37
C THR A 221 -28.75 -14.89 1.97
N LEU A 222 -28.80 -14.08 3.04
CA LEU A 222 -27.62 -13.56 3.72
C LEU A 222 -26.73 -14.68 4.25
N ASP A 223 -27.31 -15.75 4.79
CA ASP A 223 -26.58 -16.93 5.24
C ASP A 223 -25.83 -17.61 4.09
N SER A 224 -26.51 -17.85 2.97
CA SER A 224 -25.90 -18.43 1.77
C SER A 224 -24.79 -17.53 1.22
N ASP A 225 -25.06 -16.23 1.10
CA ASP A 225 -24.12 -15.25 0.57
C ASP A 225 -22.88 -15.12 1.46
N TRP A 226 -23.07 -15.05 2.79
CA TRP A 226 -21.97 -14.97 3.76
C TRP A 226 -21.09 -16.22 3.72
N ARG A 227 -21.70 -17.40 3.59
CA ARG A 227 -20.98 -18.67 3.44
C ARG A 227 -20.28 -18.80 2.08
N SER A 228 -20.72 -18.04 1.08
CA SER A 228 -20.09 -18.00 -0.25
C SER A 228 -18.87 -17.08 -0.33
N LEU A 229 -18.62 -16.27 0.72
CA LEU A 229 -17.43 -15.42 0.77
C LEU A 229 -16.17 -16.29 0.87
N ASP A 230 -15.09 -15.81 0.26
CA ASP A 230 -13.78 -16.46 0.40
C ASP A 230 -13.39 -16.47 1.88
N LYS A 231 -13.10 -17.66 2.40
CA LYS A 231 -12.73 -17.86 3.81
C LYS A 231 -11.45 -17.11 4.17
N GLU A 232 -10.53 -16.93 3.23
CA GLU A 232 -9.26 -16.23 3.47
C GLU A 232 -9.43 -14.70 3.59
N LEU A 233 -10.47 -14.15 2.94
CA LEU A 233 -10.76 -12.72 2.94
C LEU A 233 -11.82 -12.32 3.97
N ARG A 234 -12.67 -13.25 4.39
CA ARG A 234 -13.74 -12.97 5.36
C ARG A 234 -13.14 -12.56 6.72
N PRO A 235 -13.71 -11.56 7.42
CA PRO A 235 -13.30 -11.21 8.79
C PRO A 235 -13.40 -12.39 9.74
N THR A 236 -12.56 -12.39 10.77
CA THR A 236 -12.81 -13.20 11.96
C THR A 236 -14.03 -12.62 12.69
N VAL A 237 -15.01 -13.46 13.00
CA VAL A 237 -16.25 -13.10 13.69
C VAL A 237 -16.17 -13.53 15.15
N VAL A 238 -16.06 -12.54 16.04
CA VAL A 238 -16.09 -12.73 17.49
C VAL A 238 -17.47 -12.37 18.02
N CYS A 239 -18.07 -13.26 18.82
CA CYS A 239 -19.44 -13.08 19.28
C CYS A 239 -19.53 -13.00 20.80
N ALA A 240 -20.49 -12.19 21.27
CA ALA A 240 -20.89 -12.09 22.66
C ALA A 240 -22.41 -12.26 22.76
N ARG A 241 -22.87 -13.01 23.77
CA ARG A 241 -24.29 -13.31 23.98
C ARG A 241 -24.79 -12.80 25.32
N GLU A 242 -26.07 -12.48 25.34
CA GLU A 242 -26.80 -12.17 26.57
C GLU A 242 -26.97 -13.41 27.45
N THR A 243 -27.18 -13.17 28.74
CA THR A 243 -27.37 -14.22 29.75
C THR A 243 -28.63 -14.02 30.59
N LYS A 244 -29.24 -12.83 30.54
CA LYS A 244 -30.53 -12.54 31.16
C LYS A 244 -31.58 -12.25 30.10
N GLU A 245 -32.81 -12.53 30.47
CA GLU A 245 -33.99 -12.20 29.69
C GLU A 245 -34.29 -10.70 29.75
N THR A 246 -34.64 -10.11 28.61
CA THR A 246 -35.21 -8.77 28.55
C THR A 246 -36.73 -8.89 28.64
N HIS A 247 -37.33 -8.27 29.66
CA HIS A 247 -38.77 -8.35 29.93
C HIS A 247 -39.31 -9.81 30.02
N GLY A 248 -38.51 -10.74 30.54
CA GLY A 248 -38.92 -12.14 30.74
C GLY A 248 -38.82 -13.04 29.50
N VAL A 249 -38.16 -12.58 28.43
CA VAL A 249 -37.84 -13.39 27.25
C VAL A 249 -36.36 -13.25 26.87
N MET A 250 -35.73 -14.36 26.47
CA MET A 250 -34.42 -14.35 25.83
C MET A 250 -34.58 -13.89 24.38
N ILE A 251 -34.03 -12.72 24.05
CA ILE A 251 -34.28 -12.07 22.76
C ILE A 251 -33.51 -12.78 21.65
N VAL A 252 -32.24 -13.09 21.91
CA VAL A 252 -31.37 -13.84 21.01
C VAL A 252 -30.86 -15.10 21.70
N PRO A 253 -31.47 -16.26 21.42
CA PRO A 253 -31.01 -17.52 22.00
C PRO A 253 -29.61 -17.86 21.51
N MET A 254 -28.91 -18.70 22.29
CA MET A 254 -27.52 -19.08 22.03
C MET A 254 -27.29 -19.57 20.60
N SER A 255 -28.17 -20.43 20.07
CA SER A 255 -28.08 -20.99 18.71
C SER A 255 -28.07 -19.92 17.61
N SER A 256 -28.80 -18.82 17.84
CA SER A 256 -28.89 -17.69 16.92
C SER A 256 -27.71 -16.73 17.11
N SER A 257 -27.20 -16.58 18.33
CA SER A 257 -26.04 -15.73 18.61
C SER A 257 -24.70 -16.31 18.13
N SER A 258 -24.65 -17.60 17.76
CA SER A 258 -23.40 -18.34 17.52
C SER A 258 -23.18 -18.80 16.06
N ARG A 259 -24.10 -18.54 15.15
CA ARG A 259 -24.17 -19.24 13.84
C ARG A 259 -22.94 -19.06 12.93
N PHE A 260 -22.38 -17.86 12.91
CA PHE A 260 -21.24 -17.47 12.05
C PHE A 260 -19.99 -17.10 12.85
N CYS A 261 -20.01 -17.33 14.16
CA CYS A 261 -18.88 -17.04 15.04
C CYS A 261 -17.78 -18.05 14.80
N ASP A 262 -16.53 -17.60 14.72
CA ASP A 262 -15.40 -18.51 14.52
C ASP A 262 -15.04 -19.25 15.82
N ASP A 263 -15.39 -18.68 16.98
CA ASP A 263 -15.24 -19.28 18.31
C ASP A 263 -16.57 -19.25 19.09
N ALA A 264 -16.64 -19.98 20.21
CA ALA A 264 -17.82 -20.00 21.06
C ALA A 264 -18.16 -18.58 21.57
N PRO A 265 -19.44 -18.15 21.54
CA PRO A 265 -19.79 -16.80 21.93
C PRO A 265 -19.56 -16.58 23.42
N SER A 266 -18.90 -15.47 23.76
CA SER A 266 -18.63 -15.08 25.14
C SER A 266 -19.93 -14.74 25.85
N ALA A 267 -20.19 -15.39 26.99
CA ALA A 267 -21.38 -15.14 27.79
C ALA A 267 -21.18 -13.89 28.66
N ILE A 268 -21.90 -12.80 28.34
CA ILE A 268 -21.80 -11.56 29.12
C ILE A 268 -22.68 -11.71 30.36
N GLY A 269 -22.03 -11.99 31.49
CA GLY A 269 -22.68 -12.36 32.74
C GLY A 269 -23.55 -11.23 33.28
N GLY A 270 -24.82 -11.53 33.56
CA GLY A 270 -25.73 -10.59 34.19
C GLY A 270 -26.32 -9.53 33.27
N ALA A 271 -25.97 -9.55 31.98
CA ALA A 271 -26.49 -8.64 30.97
C ALA A 271 -27.66 -9.24 30.18
N ASP A 272 -28.62 -8.38 29.87
CA ASP A 272 -29.73 -8.63 28.95
C ASP A 272 -29.48 -7.96 27.58
N HIS A 273 -30.45 -8.02 26.67
CA HIS A 273 -30.29 -7.56 25.28
C HIS A 273 -29.91 -6.09 25.17
N LEU A 274 -30.41 -5.27 26.10
CA LEU A 274 -30.24 -3.83 26.10
C LEU A 274 -28.95 -3.40 26.81
N SER A 275 -28.58 -4.10 27.88
CA SER A 275 -27.43 -3.75 28.74
C SER A 275 -26.11 -4.36 28.27
N ILE A 276 -26.12 -5.39 27.42
CA ILE A 276 -24.91 -6.11 26.94
C ILE A 276 -23.84 -5.20 26.30
N VAL A 277 -24.23 -4.06 25.74
CA VAL A 277 -23.34 -3.07 25.11
C VAL A 277 -23.25 -1.74 25.89
N LYS A 278 -23.67 -1.74 27.15
CA LYS A 278 -23.66 -0.57 28.05
C LYS A 278 -22.72 -0.80 29.24
N PRO A 279 -21.42 -0.98 28.99
CA PRO A 279 -20.47 -1.37 30.02
C PRO A 279 -20.33 -0.30 31.11
N GLN A 280 -19.99 -0.74 32.33
CA GLN A 280 -19.78 0.15 33.47
C GLN A 280 -18.32 0.56 33.67
N SER A 281 -17.38 -0.30 33.27
CA SER A 281 -15.95 -0.09 33.47
C SER A 281 -15.13 -0.84 32.41
N ALA A 282 -13.82 -0.60 32.37
CA ALA A 282 -12.91 -1.28 31.46
C ALA A 282 -12.83 -2.81 31.70
N ASP A 283 -13.13 -3.26 32.93
CA ASP A 283 -13.11 -4.67 33.32
C ASP A 283 -14.44 -5.38 32.99
N ASP A 284 -15.44 -4.66 32.47
CA ASP A 284 -16.69 -5.25 32.04
C ASP A 284 -16.44 -6.26 30.91
N HIS A 285 -17.07 -7.43 31.00
CA HIS A 285 -16.80 -8.55 30.09
C HIS A 285 -17.04 -8.15 28.63
N ALA A 286 -18.03 -7.28 28.36
CA ALA A 286 -18.26 -6.79 27.01
C ALA A 286 -17.03 -6.05 26.44
N VAL A 287 -16.38 -5.20 27.25
CA VAL A 287 -15.18 -4.46 26.87
C VAL A 287 -13.98 -5.39 26.72
N VAL A 288 -13.83 -6.36 27.62
CA VAL A 288 -12.76 -7.37 27.57
C VAL A 288 -12.83 -8.22 26.30
N VAL A 289 -14.05 -8.57 25.83
CA VAL A 289 -14.22 -9.30 24.55
C VAL A 289 -13.65 -8.50 23.38
N LEU A 290 -14.01 -7.22 23.25
CA LEU A 290 -13.50 -6.36 22.18
C LEU A 290 -11.97 -6.17 22.31
N PHE A 291 -11.48 -5.97 23.53
CA PHE A 291 -10.05 -5.81 23.79
C PHE A 291 -9.23 -7.01 23.33
N ASN A 292 -9.62 -8.21 23.77
CA ASN A 292 -8.91 -9.44 23.41
C ASN A 292 -8.97 -9.67 21.89
N ALA A 293 -10.13 -9.44 21.27
CA ALA A 293 -10.28 -9.56 19.82
C ALA A 293 -9.35 -8.60 19.06
N LEU A 294 -9.31 -7.31 19.42
CA LEU A 294 -8.40 -6.34 18.80
C LEU A 294 -6.94 -6.72 18.99
N ARG A 295 -6.57 -7.13 20.21
CA ARG A 295 -5.20 -7.51 20.55
C ARG A 295 -4.74 -8.75 19.78
N GLU A 296 -5.58 -9.77 19.67
CA GLU A 296 -5.19 -11.06 19.09
C GLU A 296 -5.30 -11.09 17.56
N ILE A 297 -6.30 -10.41 16.99
CA ILE A 297 -6.62 -10.52 15.56
C ILE A 297 -6.04 -9.34 14.76
N VAL A 298 -6.06 -8.13 15.32
CA VAL A 298 -5.70 -6.91 14.58
C VAL A 298 -4.25 -6.49 14.85
N PHE A 299 -3.85 -6.45 16.13
CA PHE A 299 -2.56 -5.87 16.50
C PHE A 299 -1.45 -6.89 16.82
N GLY A 300 -1.82 -8.11 17.18
CA GLY A 300 -0.90 -9.10 17.75
C GLY A 300 -0.43 -8.77 19.17
N THR A 301 0.32 -9.70 19.75
CA THR A 301 0.95 -9.56 21.07
C THR A 301 2.48 -9.61 20.96
N PRO A 302 3.24 -9.16 21.96
CA PRO A 302 4.69 -9.37 21.97
C PRO A 302 5.10 -10.85 21.84
N GLU A 303 4.33 -11.76 22.46
CA GLU A 303 4.57 -13.21 22.41
C GLU A 303 4.17 -13.83 21.06
N HIS A 304 3.14 -13.27 20.42
CA HIS A 304 2.64 -13.69 19.11
C HIS A 304 2.46 -12.46 18.22
N PRO A 305 3.55 -11.89 17.68
CA PRO A 305 3.48 -10.69 16.86
C PRO A 305 2.86 -11.03 15.50
N LEU A 306 1.99 -10.14 15.00
CA LEU A 306 1.33 -10.32 13.71
C LEU A 306 2.33 -10.57 12.57
N LEU A 307 3.40 -9.76 12.52
CA LEU A 307 4.57 -9.98 11.66
C LEU A 307 5.76 -10.39 12.52
N ALA A 308 6.24 -11.61 12.34
CA ALA A 308 7.53 -12.06 12.85
C ALA A 308 8.62 -11.91 11.78
N LEU A 309 9.81 -11.52 12.24
CA LEU A 309 10.98 -11.23 11.40
C LEU A 309 12.15 -12.15 11.81
N PRO A 310 12.04 -13.48 11.68
CA PRO A 310 13.01 -14.43 12.23
C PRO A 310 14.42 -14.34 11.61
N SER A 311 14.54 -13.80 10.39
CA SER A 311 15.85 -13.57 9.75
C SER A 311 16.53 -12.28 10.18
N PHE A 312 15.88 -11.47 11.03
CA PHE A 312 16.37 -10.17 11.45
C PHE A 312 16.68 -10.16 12.94
N LYS A 313 17.66 -9.34 13.34
CA LYS A 313 17.97 -9.10 14.76
C LYS A 313 17.33 -7.77 15.17
N ALA A 314 16.54 -7.76 16.23
CA ALA A 314 15.99 -6.53 16.79
C ALA A 314 17.07 -5.78 17.57
N GLU A 315 17.23 -4.48 17.31
CA GLU A 315 18.13 -3.59 18.04
C GLU A 315 17.38 -2.28 18.36
N ASP A 316 17.22 -1.93 19.64
CA ASP A 316 16.54 -0.73 20.17
C ASP A 316 15.27 -0.27 19.41
N ASN A 317 15.43 0.42 18.28
CA ASN A 317 14.37 1.02 17.46
C ASN A 317 14.33 0.54 15.98
N HIS A 318 15.15 -0.43 15.59
CA HIS A 318 15.23 -0.92 14.23
C HIS A 318 15.55 -2.42 14.19
N TRP A 319 15.50 -2.98 12.98
CA TRP A 319 15.89 -4.35 12.71
C TRP A 319 17.18 -4.37 11.91
N THR A 320 18.00 -5.39 12.09
CA THR A 320 19.24 -5.55 11.33
C THR A 320 19.28 -6.86 10.57
N PHE A 321 19.89 -6.83 9.40
CA PHE A 321 20.09 -7.99 8.53
C PHE A 321 21.52 -7.95 7.97
N ASP A 322 22.23 -9.07 8.05
CA ASP A 322 23.60 -9.19 7.55
C ASP A 322 23.57 -9.73 6.10
N LEU A 323 24.11 -8.96 5.15
CA LEU A 323 24.19 -9.28 3.73
C LEU A 323 25.60 -9.76 3.35
N HIS A 324 25.67 -10.92 2.69
CA HIS A 324 26.92 -11.61 2.37
C HIS A 324 27.13 -11.88 0.87
N SER A 325 26.12 -11.64 0.04
CA SER A 325 26.16 -11.79 -1.42
C SER A 325 25.56 -10.56 -2.11
N PRO A 326 26.12 -10.05 -3.23
CA PRO A 326 25.52 -8.94 -3.95
C PRO A 326 24.33 -9.37 -4.82
N SER A 327 24.14 -10.67 -5.08
CA SER A 327 23.31 -11.16 -6.19
C SER A 327 21.99 -11.81 -5.78
N GLY A 328 21.49 -11.61 -4.56
CA GLY A 328 20.15 -12.10 -4.18
C GLY A 328 20.13 -13.34 -3.30
N ASP A 329 21.29 -13.96 -2.99
CA ASP A 329 21.38 -15.13 -2.10
C ASP A 329 21.23 -14.76 -0.61
N ASN A 330 20.55 -13.65 -0.33
CA ASN A 330 20.29 -13.18 1.02
C ASN A 330 18.77 -13.18 1.22
N ALA A 331 18.26 -14.35 1.59
CA ALA A 331 16.85 -14.57 1.85
C ALA A 331 16.49 -14.15 3.28
N ALA A 332 15.61 -13.16 3.41
CA ALA A 332 15.02 -12.77 4.67
C ALA A 332 13.59 -13.31 4.77
N VAL A 333 13.30 -14.05 5.82
CA VAL A 333 11.99 -14.65 6.08
C VAL A 333 11.11 -13.66 6.84
N LEU A 334 9.88 -13.49 6.35
CA LEU A 334 8.82 -12.74 7.00
C LEU A 334 7.67 -13.71 7.28
N THR A 335 7.21 -13.80 8.53
CA THR A 335 6.16 -14.75 8.91
C THR A 335 4.92 -14.02 9.38
N ASN A 336 3.78 -14.39 8.79
CA ASN A 336 2.48 -13.91 9.23
C ASN A 336 1.90 -14.88 10.27
N ASN A 337 1.86 -14.45 11.53
CA ASN A 337 1.23 -15.22 12.61
C ASN A 337 -0.25 -14.84 12.82
N GLY A 338 -0.77 -13.91 12.02
CA GLY A 338 -2.15 -13.47 12.07
C GLY A 338 -3.13 -14.47 11.48
N LYS A 339 -4.43 -14.19 11.67
CA LYS A 339 -5.52 -14.99 11.12
C LYS A 339 -5.89 -14.64 9.67
N HIS A 340 -5.40 -13.51 9.14
CA HIS A 340 -5.72 -12.99 7.81
C HIS A 340 -4.48 -12.77 6.95
N MET A 341 -4.68 -12.59 5.64
CA MET A 341 -3.62 -12.17 4.72
C MET A 341 -2.93 -10.91 5.23
N LEU A 342 -1.60 -10.94 5.35
CA LEU A 342 -0.82 -9.80 5.80
C LEU A 342 -0.20 -9.07 4.61
N ASN A 343 -0.79 -7.95 4.25
CA ASN A 343 -0.26 -7.07 3.22
C ASN A 343 0.87 -6.20 3.78
N TYR A 344 1.94 -6.06 3.00
CA TYR A 344 3.06 -5.17 3.34
C TYR A 344 3.69 -4.59 2.06
N THR A 345 4.22 -3.38 2.19
CA THR A 345 5.03 -2.73 1.15
C THR A 345 6.44 -2.49 1.65
N THR A 346 7.37 -2.29 0.72
CA THR A 346 8.77 -2.03 1.04
C THR A 346 9.29 -0.82 0.31
N THR A 347 10.06 0.02 0.99
CA THR A 347 10.79 1.15 0.40
C THR A 347 12.26 1.01 0.74
N ALA A 348 13.16 1.05 -0.24
CA ALA A 348 14.58 0.79 -0.03
C ALA A 348 15.47 1.91 -0.58
N ASP A 349 16.71 1.98 -0.08
CA ASP A 349 17.80 2.72 -0.70
C ASP A 349 17.90 2.41 -2.21
N SER A 350 18.24 3.40 -3.04
CA SER A 350 18.25 3.24 -4.51
C SER A 350 19.19 2.16 -5.06
N ASP A 351 20.18 1.77 -4.25
CA ASP A 351 21.22 0.81 -4.60
C ASP A 351 20.96 -0.58 -3.97
N LEU A 352 19.95 -0.70 -3.11
CA LEU A 352 19.47 -1.96 -2.54
C LEU A 352 18.23 -2.42 -3.30
N GLN A 353 18.26 -3.63 -3.85
CA GLN A 353 17.14 -4.25 -4.54
C GLN A 353 16.47 -5.28 -3.62
N LEU A 354 15.16 -5.17 -3.50
CA LEU A 354 14.32 -6.11 -2.78
C LEU A 354 13.45 -6.90 -3.77
N TRP A 355 13.50 -8.23 -3.69
CA TRP A 355 12.76 -9.12 -4.58
C TRP A 355 11.85 -10.06 -3.80
N ARG A 356 10.61 -10.19 -4.26
CA ARG A 356 9.59 -11.05 -3.66
C ARG A 356 9.20 -12.14 -4.65
N PRO A 357 9.50 -13.42 -4.37
CA PRO A 357 9.02 -14.54 -5.17
C PRO A 357 7.50 -14.65 -5.18
N ASP A 358 6.86 -14.30 -4.06
CA ASP A 358 5.42 -14.20 -3.87
C ASP A 358 4.92 -12.79 -4.21
N GLN A 359 4.22 -12.66 -5.34
CA GLN A 359 3.48 -11.44 -5.67
C GLN A 359 2.19 -11.45 -4.83
N GLY A 360 2.11 -10.66 -3.75
CA GLY A 360 0.94 -10.58 -2.87
C GLY A 360 1.28 -10.56 -1.38
N GLY A 361 0.30 -10.36 -0.50
CA GLY A 361 0.50 -10.47 0.95
C GLY A 361 0.95 -11.87 1.40
N ILE A 362 1.30 -12.01 2.68
CA ILE A 362 1.67 -13.31 3.27
C ILE A 362 0.39 -13.97 3.81
N PRO A 363 -0.01 -15.17 3.33
CA PRO A 363 -1.20 -15.83 3.84
C PRO A 363 -1.13 -16.10 5.35
N SER A 364 -2.29 -16.25 5.97
CA SER A 364 -2.43 -16.59 7.40
C SER A 364 -1.60 -17.83 7.76
N GLY A 365 -0.75 -17.72 8.79
CA GLY A 365 0.10 -18.82 9.27
C GLY A 365 1.26 -19.22 8.34
N HIS A 366 1.52 -18.48 7.26
CA HIS A 366 2.57 -18.78 6.29
C HIS A 366 3.77 -17.82 6.42
N SER A 367 4.85 -18.16 5.73
CA SER A 367 6.04 -17.30 5.59
C SER A 367 6.27 -16.91 4.14
N GLY A 368 6.58 -15.63 3.93
CA GLY A 368 7.10 -15.10 2.67
C GLY A 368 8.62 -14.94 2.74
N VAL A 369 9.25 -14.75 1.57
CA VAL A 369 10.69 -14.55 1.45
C VAL A 369 10.97 -13.24 0.73
N LEU A 370 11.79 -12.39 1.35
CA LEU A 370 12.33 -11.18 0.77
C LEU A 370 13.80 -11.43 0.43
N MET A 371 14.13 -11.43 -0.86
CA MET A 371 15.50 -11.63 -1.35
C MET A 371 16.18 -10.28 -1.55
N LEU A 372 17.36 -10.09 -0.95
CA LEU A 372 18.11 -8.83 -1.01
C LEU A 372 19.30 -8.94 -1.95
N ALA A 373 19.43 -7.96 -2.85
CA ALA A 373 20.56 -7.82 -3.77
C ALA A 373 21.06 -6.36 -3.80
N ILE A 374 22.30 -6.14 -4.22
CA ILE A 374 22.88 -4.79 -4.34
C ILE A 374 23.14 -4.51 -5.81
N ARG A 375 22.71 -3.33 -6.28
CA ARG A 375 22.99 -2.86 -7.63
C ARG A 375 24.49 -2.74 -7.88
N PRO A 376 24.97 -2.96 -9.11
CA PRO A 376 26.36 -2.66 -9.48
C PRO A 376 26.75 -1.23 -9.09
N SER A 377 27.53 -1.10 -8.02
CA SER A 377 27.88 0.18 -7.39
C SER A 377 28.98 -0.03 -6.35
N VAL A 378 29.58 1.05 -5.85
CA VAL A 378 30.54 0.93 -4.74
C VAL A 378 29.81 0.39 -3.51
N ILE A 379 30.19 -0.79 -3.02
CA ILE A 379 29.53 -1.41 -1.89
C ILE A 379 29.76 -0.57 -0.62
N ARG A 380 28.66 -0.25 0.07
CA ARG A 380 28.68 0.47 1.35
C ARG A 380 28.60 -0.52 2.50
N ALA A 381 29.11 -0.13 3.67
CA ALA A 381 29.01 -0.93 4.88
C ALA A 381 27.54 -1.11 5.36
N GLN A 382 26.65 -0.19 4.98
CA GLN A 382 25.25 -0.20 5.39
C GLN A 382 24.33 0.31 4.28
N TYR A 383 23.14 -0.27 4.24
CA TYR A 383 21.97 0.14 3.46
C TYR A 383 20.75 0.14 4.37
N SER A 384 19.66 0.74 3.92
CA SER A 384 18.40 0.70 4.65
C SER A 384 17.20 0.42 3.77
N PHE A 385 16.17 -0.15 4.39
CA PHE A 385 14.83 -0.21 3.82
C PHE A 385 13.78 -0.24 4.93
N ASP A 386 12.56 0.10 4.57
CA ASP A 386 11.40 0.10 5.44
C ASP A 386 10.41 -0.97 5.00
N ILE A 387 9.84 -1.68 5.97
CA ILE A 387 8.68 -2.55 5.79
C ILE A 387 7.47 -1.82 6.38
N GLN A 388 6.52 -1.43 5.53
CA GLN A 388 5.27 -0.84 5.97
C GLN A 388 4.20 -1.92 6.04
N VAL A 389 3.73 -2.20 7.25
CA VAL A 389 2.55 -3.05 7.49
C VAL A 389 1.43 -2.14 7.94
N PRO A 390 0.27 -2.10 7.27
CA PRO A 390 -0.71 -1.05 7.51
C PRO A 390 -1.14 -0.91 8.97
N VAL A 391 -1.43 -2.01 9.67
CA VAL A 391 -1.85 -1.99 11.08
C VAL A 391 -0.71 -1.91 12.11
N LEU A 392 0.54 -2.21 11.71
CA LEU A 392 1.69 -2.17 12.63
C LEU A 392 2.59 -0.94 12.43
N GLY A 393 2.36 -0.17 11.38
CA GLY A 393 3.20 0.95 10.98
C GLY A 393 4.49 0.51 10.27
N GLN A 394 5.42 1.46 10.21
CA GLN A 394 6.71 1.32 9.55
C GLN A 394 7.71 0.60 10.45
N ARG A 395 8.46 -0.34 9.87
CA ARG A 395 9.60 -1.01 10.52
C ARG A 395 10.86 -0.71 9.72
N HIS A 396 11.78 0.01 10.35
CA HIS A 396 13.06 0.36 9.75
C HIS A 396 14.05 -0.80 9.85
N VAL A 397 14.71 -1.12 8.75
CA VAL A 397 15.71 -2.18 8.66
C VAL A 397 17.04 -1.62 8.16
N ILE A 398 18.10 -1.87 8.94
CA ILE A 398 19.49 -1.62 8.53
C ILE A 398 20.09 -2.91 7.99
N VAL A 399 20.48 -2.89 6.73
CA VAL A 399 21.21 -3.98 6.09
C VAL A 399 22.70 -3.71 6.23
N ARG A 400 23.40 -4.55 6.99
CA ARG A 400 24.84 -4.47 7.20
C ARG A 400 25.56 -5.33 6.18
N VAL A 401 26.72 -4.88 5.73
CA VAL A 401 27.64 -5.67 4.91
C VAL A 401 28.90 -5.91 5.73
N PRO A 402 28.99 -7.05 6.46
CA PRO A 402 30.09 -7.28 7.41
C PRO A 402 31.47 -7.30 6.74
N ASP A 403 31.54 -7.81 5.51
CA ASP A 403 32.75 -7.84 4.69
C ASP A 403 32.49 -7.17 3.34
N VAL A 404 32.65 -5.85 3.32
CA VAL A 404 32.46 -5.03 2.12
C VAL A 404 33.37 -5.50 0.99
N SER A 405 34.63 -5.83 1.29
CA SER A 405 35.61 -6.24 0.28
C SER A 405 35.25 -7.57 -0.36
N ALA A 406 34.77 -8.56 0.41
CA ALA A 406 34.34 -9.83 -0.13
C ALA A 406 33.07 -9.69 -0.99
N VAL A 407 32.07 -8.92 -0.54
CA VAL A 407 30.84 -8.69 -1.32
C VAL A 407 31.13 -7.93 -2.61
N GLN A 408 32.00 -6.92 -2.55
CA GLN A 408 32.49 -6.20 -3.71
C GLN A 408 33.21 -7.15 -4.69
N GLY A 409 34.11 -8.01 -4.19
CA GLY A 409 34.83 -8.99 -5.01
C GLY A 409 33.90 -9.97 -5.75
N LYS A 410 32.85 -10.45 -5.09
CA LYS A 410 31.81 -11.27 -5.75
C LYS A 410 31.08 -10.52 -6.87
N GLN A 411 30.79 -9.23 -6.67
CA GLN A 411 30.14 -8.41 -7.70
C GLN A 411 31.06 -8.17 -8.89
N ASP A 412 32.36 -8.00 -8.64
CA ASP A 412 33.38 -7.82 -9.66
C ASP A 412 33.58 -9.11 -10.47
N GLU A 413 33.66 -10.27 -9.79
CA GLU A 413 33.71 -11.59 -10.41
C GLU A 413 32.50 -11.83 -11.32
N LEU A 414 31.28 -11.57 -10.83
CA LEU A 414 30.05 -11.73 -11.60
C LEU A 414 30.08 -10.93 -12.92
N LEU A 415 30.49 -9.65 -12.86
CA LEU A 415 30.58 -8.78 -14.03
C LEU A 415 31.66 -9.24 -15.02
N SER A 416 32.81 -9.70 -14.53
CA SER A 416 33.88 -10.25 -15.36
C SER A 416 33.47 -11.57 -16.02
N THR A 417 32.76 -12.45 -15.32
CA THR A 417 32.23 -13.70 -15.90
C THR A 417 31.17 -13.40 -16.97
N MET A 418 30.29 -12.40 -16.77
CA MET A 418 29.37 -11.94 -17.80
C MET A 418 30.10 -11.46 -19.06
N ALA A 419 31.17 -10.68 -18.91
CA ALA A 419 31.99 -10.23 -20.04
C ALA A 419 32.62 -11.41 -20.81
N ALA A 420 33.14 -12.41 -20.10
CA ALA A 420 33.69 -13.62 -20.71
C ALA A 420 32.64 -14.43 -21.49
N HIS A 421 31.47 -14.65 -20.89
CA HIS A 421 30.37 -15.37 -21.54
C HIS A 421 29.84 -14.65 -22.79
N MET A 422 29.72 -13.32 -22.75
CA MET A 422 29.36 -12.53 -23.93
C MET A 422 30.40 -12.69 -25.05
N LYS A 423 31.70 -12.70 -24.71
CA LYS A 423 32.78 -12.95 -25.69
C LYS A 423 32.65 -14.33 -26.34
N GLU A 424 32.41 -15.37 -25.53
CA GLU A 424 32.21 -16.73 -26.01
C GLU A 424 31.01 -16.82 -26.95
N TYR A 425 29.87 -16.21 -26.59
CA TYR A 425 28.70 -16.14 -27.45
C TYR A 425 29.04 -15.52 -28.81
N LEU A 426 29.74 -14.38 -28.85
CA LEU A 426 30.15 -13.74 -30.11
C LEU A 426 31.05 -14.61 -30.99
N ALA A 427 31.82 -15.52 -30.40
CA ALA A 427 32.63 -16.47 -31.17
C ALA A 427 31.80 -17.56 -31.83
N THR A 428 30.59 -17.82 -31.33
CA THR A 428 29.68 -18.86 -31.86
C THR A 428 28.72 -18.36 -32.94
N VAL A 429 28.52 -17.05 -33.05
CA VAL A 429 27.52 -16.45 -33.96
C VAL A 429 28.18 -15.74 -35.15
N PRO A 430 27.56 -15.75 -36.34
CA PRO A 430 28.12 -15.08 -37.50
C PRO A 430 28.03 -13.54 -37.35
N PRO A 431 28.98 -12.77 -37.90
CA PRO A 431 28.94 -11.31 -37.90
C PRO A 431 27.69 -10.74 -38.57
N THR A 432 27.06 -11.48 -39.49
CA THR A 432 25.86 -11.10 -40.24
C THR A 432 24.56 -11.22 -39.44
N LEU A 433 24.59 -11.73 -38.21
CA LEU A 433 23.41 -11.82 -37.34
C LEU A 433 22.75 -10.44 -37.18
N SER A 434 21.42 -10.38 -37.12
CA SER A 434 20.73 -9.10 -36.92
C SER A 434 21.11 -8.46 -35.58
N ALA A 435 21.01 -7.14 -35.49
CA ALA A 435 21.32 -6.43 -34.24
C ALA A 435 20.42 -6.89 -33.08
N GLU A 436 19.14 -7.14 -33.37
CA GLU A 436 18.16 -7.62 -32.41
C GLU A 436 18.49 -9.02 -31.88
N GLU A 437 18.71 -10.00 -32.76
CA GLU A 437 19.08 -11.37 -32.35
C GLU A 437 20.42 -11.39 -31.61
N ARG A 438 21.38 -10.57 -32.05
CA ARG A 438 22.68 -10.46 -31.37
C ARG A 438 22.53 -9.92 -29.96
N ASN A 439 21.80 -8.80 -29.79
CA ASN A 439 21.60 -8.20 -28.47
C ASN A 439 20.80 -9.11 -27.54
N ALA A 440 19.79 -9.82 -28.07
CA ALA A 440 19.03 -10.80 -27.31
C ALA A 440 19.93 -11.96 -26.82
N GLY A 441 20.81 -12.48 -27.68
CA GLY A 441 21.74 -13.55 -27.30
C GLY A 441 22.85 -13.09 -26.35
N LEU A 442 23.35 -11.86 -26.49
CA LEU A 442 24.28 -11.26 -25.51
C LEU A 442 23.61 -11.09 -24.14
N ALA A 443 22.36 -10.62 -24.12
CA ALA A 443 21.57 -10.52 -22.89
C ALA A 443 21.37 -11.90 -22.25
N ALA A 444 21.10 -12.94 -23.04
CA ALA A 444 20.98 -14.31 -22.56
C ALA A 444 22.30 -14.86 -22.01
N ALA A 445 23.42 -14.65 -22.71
CA ALA A 445 24.73 -15.08 -22.25
C ALA A 445 25.10 -14.46 -20.89
N ALA A 446 24.79 -13.18 -20.69
CA ALA A 446 24.96 -12.52 -19.39
C ALA A 446 23.95 -13.04 -18.34
N GLY A 447 22.69 -13.22 -18.73
CA GLY A 447 21.63 -13.72 -17.85
C GLY A 447 21.89 -15.13 -17.32
N ASP A 448 22.52 -16.00 -18.12
CA ASP A 448 22.89 -17.35 -17.70
C ASP A 448 23.91 -17.36 -16.56
N VAL A 449 24.81 -16.37 -16.52
CA VAL A 449 25.77 -16.20 -15.42
C VAL A 449 25.03 -15.87 -14.13
N LEU A 450 24.09 -14.91 -14.18
CA LEU A 450 23.29 -14.55 -13.02
C LEU A 450 22.35 -15.69 -12.59
N ALA A 451 21.80 -16.44 -13.54
CA ALA A 451 20.94 -17.59 -13.25
C ALA A 451 21.67 -18.70 -12.49
N LYS A 452 22.97 -18.89 -12.74
CA LYS A 452 23.84 -19.81 -11.99
C LYS A 452 24.23 -19.25 -10.63
N ALA A 453 24.54 -17.95 -10.56
CA ALA A 453 24.93 -17.30 -9.32
C ALA A 453 23.77 -17.25 -8.31
N SER A 454 22.54 -17.07 -8.80
CA SER A 454 21.36 -16.82 -7.98
C SER A 454 20.16 -17.64 -8.45
N PRO A 455 20.16 -18.97 -8.24
CA PRO A 455 19.14 -19.86 -8.77
C PRO A 455 17.74 -19.61 -8.18
N ASP A 456 17.67 -19.11 -6.94
CA ASP A 456 16.42 -18.93 -6.20
C ASP A 456 15.70 -17.61 -6.51
N LEU A 457 16.34 -16.71 -7.25
CA LEU A 457 15.68 -15.48 -7.70
C LEU A 457 14.61 -15.79 -8.77
N PRO A 458 13.45 -15.11 -8.71
CA PRO A 458 12.45 -15.22 -9.76
C PRO A 458 13.05 -14.93 -11.14
N PRO A 459 12.68 -15.69 -12.20
CA PRO A 459 13.25 -15.49 -13.53
C PRO A 459 13.15 -14.05 -14.06
N SER A 460 12.03 -13.36 -13.81
CA SER A 460 11.85 -11.95 -14.18
C SER A 460 12.79 -11.01 -13.41
N ALA A 461 13.00 -11.25 -12.10
CA ALA A 461 13.96 -10.49 -11.29
C ALA A 461 15.39 -10.64 -11.80
N ARG A 462 15.80 -11.86 -12.18
CA ARG A 462 17.11 -12.11 -12.79
C ARG A 462 17.30 -11.31 -14.09
N TRP A 463 16.27 -11.20 -14.92
CA TRP A 463 16.36 -10.38 -16.13
C TRP A 463 16.51 -8.87 -15.84
N VAL A 464 15.83 -8.34 -14.82
CA VAL A 464 16.02 -6.95 -14.39
C VAL A 464 17.44 -6.71 -13.87
N MET A 465 17.95 -7.62 -13.05
CA MET A 465 19.32 -7.56 -12.53
C MET A 465 20.38 -7.69 -13.64
N THR A 466 20.12 -8.54 -14.63
CA THR A 466 20.97 -8.66 -15.83
C THR A 466 20.97 -7.36 -16.62
N ALA A 467 19.81 -6.73 -16.81
CA ALA A 467 19.70 -5.42 -17.44
C ALA A 467 20.49 -4.34 -16.67
N ASP A 468 20.44 -4.35 -15.34
CA ASP A 468 21.18 -3.41 -14.50
C ASP A 468 22.70 -3.59 -14.64
N ALA A 469 23.19 -4.83 -14.63
CA ALA A 469 24.60 -5.16 -14.85
C ALA A 469 25.09 -4.73 -16.24
N LEU A 470 24.29 -4.99 -17.29
CA LEU A 470 24.61 -4.56 -18.66
C LEU A 470 24.61 -3.04 -18.81
N ALA A 471 23.66 -2.35 -18.18
CA ALA A 471 23.62 -0.88 -18.17
C ALA A 471 24.81 -0.29 -17.40
N PHE A 472 25.26 -0.93 -16.32
CA PHE A 472 26.44 -0.51 -15.56
C PHE A 472 27.71 -0.50 -16.42
N VAL A 473 27.89 -1.49 -17.28
CA VAL A 473 29.03 -1.58 -18.22
C VAL A 473 28.81 -0.80 -19.53
N GLY A 474 27.67 -0.08 -19.64
CA GLY A 474 27.36 0.80 -20.77
C GLY A 474 26.72 0.13 -21.99
N LEU A 475 26.34 -1.15 -21.90
CA LEU A 475 25.71 -1.91 -22.99
C LEU A 475 24.19 -1.72 -23.01
N ASN A 476 23.76 -0.46 -23.17
CA ASN A 476 22.36 -0.05 -22.97
C ASN A 476 21.34 -0.69 -23.93
N ASP A 477 21.72 -0.95 -25.19
CA ASP A 477 20.83 -1.64 -26.12
C ASP A 477 20.64 -3.11 -25.67
N VAL A 478 21.71 -3.80 -25.27
CA VAL A 478 21.66 -5.17 -24.71
C VAL A 478 20.86 -5.20 -23.39
N ALA A 479 21.08 -4.22 -22.52
CA ALA A 479 20.32 -4.03 -21.28
C ALA A 479 18.81 -3.84 -21.54
N SER A 480 18.45 -3.09 -22.58
CA SER A 480 17.05 -2.91 -22.99
C SER A 480 16.41 -4.25 -23.39
N HIS A 481 17.14 -5.12 -24.09
CA HIS A 481 16.64 -6.46 -24.42
C HIS A 481 16.45 -7.34 -23.18
N ALA A 482 17.38 -7.30 -22.21
CA ALA A 482 17.23 -7.99 -20.93
C ALA A 482 15.99 -7.49 -20.16
N LEU A 483 15.77 -6.17 -20.09
CA LEU A 483 14.61 -5.60 -19.41
C LEU A 483 13.29 -5.96 -20.12
N ASN A 484 13.25 -5.94 -21.45
CA ASN A 484 12.10 -6.39 -22.22
C ASN A 484 11.80 -7.88 -21.96
N LYS A 485 12.84 -8.72 -21.85
CA LYS A 485 12.69 -10.13 -21.49
C LYS A 485 12.13 -10.33 -20.09
N ALA A 486 12.47 -9.46 -19.14
CA ALA A 486 11.84 -9.43 -17.82
C ALA A 486 10.32 -9.24 -17.93
N GLY A 487 9.88 -8.24 -18.69
CA GLY A 487 8.47 -7.95 -18.92
C GLY A 487 7.72 -9.04 -19.69
N GLN A 488 8.37 -9.71 -20.65
CA GLN A 488 7.80 -10.89 -21.32
C GLN A 488 7.63 -12.07 -20.36
N THR A 489 8.51 -12.19 -19.36
CA THR A 489 8.46 -13.25 -18.36
C THR A 489 7.39 -12.98 -17.30
N SER A 490 7.23 -11.71 -16.90
CA SER A 490 6.21 -11.26 -15.97
C SER A 490 5.89 -9.78 -16.24
N PRO A 491 4.74 -9.44 -16.86
CA PRO A 491 4.43 -8.05 -17.19
C PRO A 491 4.40 -7.11 -15.97
N ASP A 492 3.95 -7.61 -14.81
CA ASP A 492 3.87 -6.82 -13.57
C ASP A 492 5.25 -6.43 -13.02
N ILE A 493 6.32 -7.15 -13.35
CA ILE A 493 7.67 -6.81 -12.88
C ILE A 493 8.11 -5.41 -13.34
N LEU A 494 7.59 -4.93 -14.48
CA LEU A 494 7.92 -3.62 -15.03
C LEU A 494 7.34 -2.47 -14.18
N ARG A 495 6.39 -2.76 -13.30
CA ARG A 495 5.83 -1.80 -12.32
C ARG A 495 6.67 -1.75 -11.04
N SER A 496 7.57 -2.70 -10.83
CA SER A 496 8.43 -2.72 -9.63
C SER A 496 9.41 -1.54 -9.62
N THR A 497 9.67 -0.98 -8.44
CA THR A 497 10.65 0.11 -8.25
C THR A 497 12.02 -0.25 -8.82
N ASN A 498 12.47 -1.50 -8.67
CA ASN A 498 13.74 -1.98 -9.22
C ASN A 498 13.77 -1.88 -10.75
N ALA A 499 12.73 -2.37 -11.44
CA ALA A 499 12.66 -2.32 -12.90
C ALA A 499 12.60 -0.88 -13.41
N GLN A 500 11.85 0.00 -12.73
CA GLN A 500 11.75 1.41 -13.12
C GLN A 500 13.07 2.17 -12.94
N LEU A 501 13.82 1.89 -11.86
CA LEU A 501 15.15 2.44 -11.64
C LEU A 501 16.16 1.99 -12.71
N VAL A 502 16.09 0.74 -13.16
CA VAL A 502 16.92 0.22 -14.26
C VAL A 502 16.53 0.86 -15.58
N ALA A 503 15.23 0.93 -15.89
CA ALA A 503 14.70 1.56 -17.09
C ALA A 503 15.13 3.03 -17.20
N GLN A 504 15.07 3.78 -16.10
CA GLN A 504 15.50 5.17 -16.05
C GLN A 504 17.01 5.30 -16.30
N SER A 505 17.82 4.41 -15.73
CA SER A 505 19.26 4.37 -15.98
C SER A 505 19.55 4.16 -17.47
N ILE A 506 18.94 3.13 -18.08
CA ILE A 506 19.09 2.82 -19.51
C ILE A 506 18.64 4.01 -20.37
N ALA A 507 17.48 4.61 -20.06
CA ALA A 507 16.97 5.73 -20.83
C ALA A 507 17.87 6.98 -20.75
N THR A 508 18.38 7.27 -19.55
CA THR A 508 19.29 8.40 -19.32
C THR A 508 20.61 8.21 -20.05
N GLN A 509 21.14 7.00 -20.10
CA GLN A 509 22.42 6.69 -20.74
C GLN A 509 22.31 6.57 -22.26
N SER A 510 21.23 5.97 -22.77
CA SER A 510 21.02 5.74 -24.22
C SER A 510 20.39 6.93 -24.93
N GLY A 511 19.68 7.80 -24.21
CA GLY A 511 18.82 8.84 -24.79
C GLY A 511 17.53 8.29 -25.41
N LYS A 512 17.23 7.00 -25.23
CA LYS A 512 16.03 6.34 -25.77
C LYS A 512 15.05 6.01 -24.64
N PRO A 513 13.75 6.31 -24.78
CA PRO A 513 12.77 5.92 -23.79
C PRO A 513 12.65 4.39 -23.68
N GLN A 514 12.38 3.88 -22.48
CA GLN A 514 12.10 2.47 -22.23
C GLN A 514 10.59 2.24 -22.13
N GLN A 515 10.10 1.09 -22.59
CA GLN A 515 8.71 0.70 -22.42
C GLN A 515 8.49 0.18 -20.99
N ILE A 516 8.07 1.06 -20.09
CA ILE A 516 7.65 0.73 -18.73
C ILE A 516 6.18 1.11 -18.53
N THR A 517 5.52 0.43 -17.59
CA THR A 517 4.13 0.72 -17.23
C THR A 517 4.04 1.13 -15.76
N GLY A 518 3.14 2.06 -15.45
CA GLY A 518 2.87 2.53 -14.09
C GLY A 518 3.70 3.75 -13.66
N ASP A 519 3.20 4.44 -12.64
CA ASP A 519 3.78 5.66 -12.07
C ASP A 519 4.66 5.32 -10.85
N ALA A 520 5.82 4.65 -10.99
CA ALA A 520 6.69 4.60 -9.82
C ALA A 520 7.33 5.99 -9.63
N VAL A 521 7.24 6.45 -8.39
CA VAL A 521 7.90 7.67 -7.92
C VAL A 521 9.39 7.35 -7.80
N VAL A 522 10.11 7.39 -8.92
CA VAL A 522 11.57 7.34 -8.88
C VAL A 522 12.07 8.70 -8.38
N PRO A 523 12.80 8.78 -7.25
CA PRO A 523 13.31 10.05 -6.76
C PRO A 523 14.17 10.72 -7.83
N LYS A 524 13.81 11.94 -8.25
CA LYS A 524 14.66 12.72 -9.15
C LYS A 524 15.92 13.11 -8.38
N LEU A 525 17.04 12.49 -8.73
CA LEU A 525 18.35 12.92 -8.24
C LEU A 525 18.62 14.35 -8.73
N THR A 526 19.23 15.17 -7.88
CA THR A 526 19.81 16.43 -8.34
C THR A 526 20.92 16.15 -9.35
N THR A 527 21.18 17.10 -10.24
CA THR A 527 22.24 16.97 -11.26
C THR A 527 23.60 16.67 -10.62
N GLU A 528 23.90 17.27 -9.46
CA GLU A 528 25.14 17.06 -8.71
C GLU A 528 25.28 15.61 -8.22
N VAL A 529 24.23 15.06 -7.58
CA VAL A 529 24.25 13.69 -7.07
C VAL A 529 24.31 12.68 -8.22
N ALA A 530 23.58 12.94 -9.31
CA ALA A 530 23.64 12.10 -10.50
C ALA A 530 25.04 12.07 -11.13
N ASN A 531 25.73 13.22 -11.17
CA ASN A 531 27.09 13.32 -11.69
C ASN A 531 28.09 12.61 -10.77
N ALA A 532 27.99 12.80 -9.45
CA ALA A 532 28.85 12.11 -8.49
C ALA A 532 28.71 10.58 -8.58
N LYS A 533 27.46 10.07 -8.65
CA LYS A 533 27.20 8.63 -8.87
C LYS A 533 27.78 8.13 -10.19
N PHE A 534 27.66 8.91 -11.27
CA PHE A 534 28.24 8.54 -12.55
C PHE A 534 29.76 8.39 -12.49
N VAL A 535 30.48 9.38 -11.92
CA VAL A 535 31.94 9.33 -11.79
C VAL A 535 32.37 8.12 -10.94
N ALA A 536 31.73 7.91 -9.79
CA ALA A 536 32.01 6.77 -8.93
C ALA A 536 31.81 5.42 -9.66
N ASN A 537 30.76 5.30 -10.48
CA ASN A 537 30.53 4.09 -11.28
C ASN A 537 31.59 3.90 -12.38
N GLN A 538 32.07 4.97 -13.01
CA GLN A 538 33.15 4.89 -14.00
C GLN A 538 34.49 4.47 -13.37
N ASP A 539 34.77 4.95 -12.17
CA ASP A 539 36.00 4.57 -11.44
C ASP A 539 35.90 3.11 -10.96
N ARG A 540 34.73 2.69 -10.47
CA ARG A 540 34.45 1.28 -10.14
C ARG A 540 34.62 0.36 -11.35
N LEU A 541 34.08 0.72 -12.51
CA LEU A 541 34.27 -0.05 -13.74
C LEU A 541 35.75 -0.14 -14.11
N SER A 542 36.52 0.93 -13.91
CA SER A 542 37.98 0.93 -14.15
C SER A 542 38.70 -0.07 -13.24
N HIS A 543 38.29 -0.17 -11.96
CA HIS A 543 38.82 -1.17 -11.04
C HIS A 543 38.48 -2.60 -11.46
N ILE A 544 37.24 -2.88 -11.87
CA ILE A 544 36.83 -4.20 -12.37
C ILE A 544 37.66 -4.57 -13.60
N ILE A 545 37.78 -3.66 -14.57
CA ILE A 545 38.58 -3.90 -15.77
C ILE A 545 40.04 -4.17 -15.43
N ALA A 546 40.60 -3.50 -14.42
CA ALA A 546 41.98 -3.71 -13.99
C ALA A 546 42.24 -5.12 -13.41
N THR A 547 41.20 -5.85 -12.98
CA THR A 547 41.34 -7.23 -12.49
C THR A 547 41.59 -8.25 -13.61
N ASP A 548 41.04 -8.02 -14.81
CA ASP A 548 41.31 -8.81 -16.01
C ASP A 548 41.31 -7.92 -17.27
N PRO A 549 42.37 -7.11 -17.48
CA PRO A 549 42.40 -6.16 -18.59
C PRO A 549 42.31 -6.85 -19.96
N GLN A 550 42.77 -8.10 -20.06
CA GLN A 550 42.79 -8.83 -21.32
C GLN A 550 41.39 -9.27 -21.73
N ALA A 551 40.57 -9.80 -20.81
CA ALA A 551 39.19 -10.19 -21.13
C ALA A 551 38.37 -9.01 -21.65
N TRP A 552 38.50 -7.83 -21.03
CA TRP A 552 37.81 -6.61 -21.46
C TRP A 552 38.36 -6.06 -22.78
N THR A 553 39.67 -6.16 -23.01
CA THR A 553 40.30 -5.81 -24.29
C THR A 553 39.78 -6.69 -25.42
N ASP A 554 39.70 -8.01 -25.21
CA ASP A 554 39.20 -8.96 -26.20
C ASP A 554 37.73 -8.69 -26.53
N LEU A 555 36.89 -8.49 -25.52
CA LEU A 555 35.47 -8.19 -25.71
C LEU A 555 35.28 -6.87 -26.48
N SER A 556 36.03 -5.83 -26.11
CA SER A 556 36.05 -4.55 -26.82
C SER A 556 36.46 -4.70 -28.29
N ALA A 557 37.47 -5.51 -28.59
CA ALA A 557 37.90 -5.78 -29.96
C ALA A 557 36.79 -6.51 -30.76
N LYS A 558 36.16 -7.53 -30.16
CA LYS A 558 35.04 -8.24 -30.80
C LYS A 558 33.85 -7.35 -31.13
N PHE A 559 33.51 -6.40 -30.25
CA PHE A 559 32.47 -5.42 -30.56
C PHE A 559 32.87 -4.45 -31.68
N GLN A 560 34.15 -4.06 -31.77
CA GLN A 560 34.64 -3.21 -32.86
C GLN A 560 34.59 -3.90 -34.23
N ASP A 561 34.77 -5.23 -34.28
CA ASP A 561 34.66 -6.02 -35.51
C ASP A 561 33.22 -6.09 -36.06
N ILE A 562 32.23 -5.71 -35.24
CA ILE A 562 30.80 -5.76 -35.58
C ILE A 562 30.33 -4.33 -35.85
N PRO A 563 30.00 -3.95 -37.11
CA PRO A 563 29.70 -2.55 -37.46
C PRO A 563 28.62 -1.88 -36.60
N VAL A 564 27.57 -2.62 -36.22
CA VAL A 564 26.47 -2.09 -35.41
C VAL A 564 26.80 -1.95 -33.92
N MET A 565 27.91 -2.53 -33.45
CA MET A 565 28.39 -2.45 -32.06
C MET A 565 29.70 -1.65 -31.94
N GLN A 566 30.12 -0.99 -33.02
CA GLN A 566 31.41 -0.32 -33.07
C GLN A 566 31.54 0.77 -32.00
N SER A 567 30.47 1.51 -31.72
CA SER A 567 30.45 2.54 -30.67
C SER A 567 30.61 1.94 -29.28
N GLU A 568 29.87 0.87 -28.97
CA GLU A 568 29.97 0.14 -27.71
C GLU A 568 31.38 -0.46 -27.52
N GLY A 569 31.96 -1.02 -28.58
CA GLY A 569 33.32 -1.54 -28.58
C GLY A 569 34.38 -0.47 -28.34
N LEU A 570 34.28 0.68 -29.00
CA LEU A 570 35.16 1.84 -28.79
C LEU A 570 34.95 2.48 -27.41
N GLY A 571 33.73 2.48 -26.89
CA GLY A 571 33.41 2.89 -25.53
C GLY A 571 34.14 2.02 -24.50
N LEU A 572 34.01 0.69 -24.60
CA LEU A 572 34.74 -0.23 -23.73
C LEU A 572 36.26 -0.12 -23.89
N LYS A 573 36.75 0.14 -25.11
CA LYS A 573 38.18 0.40 -25.36
C LYS A 573 38.64 1.62 -24.55
N GLY A 574 37.84 2.68 -24.53
CA GLY A 574 38.11 3.85 -23.71
C GLY A 574 38.16 3.52 -22.23
N ASP A 575 37.24 2.68 -21.74
CA ASP A 575 37.22 2.25 -20.33
C ASP A 575 38.48 1.44 -19.96
N VAL A 576 38.91 0.52 -20.84
CA VAL A 576 40.17 -0.23 -20.70
C VAL A 576 41.38 0.70 -20.67
N LEU A 577 41.46 1.66 -21.58
CA LEU A 577 42.56 2.62 -21.64
C LEU A 577 42.57 3.52 -20.39
N LYS A 578 41.40 3.94 -19.90
CA LYS A 578 41.26 4.70 -18.66
C LYS A 578 41.76 3.89 -17.47
N ALA A 579 41.36 2.61 -17.36
CA ALA A 579 41.83 1.70 -16.31
C ALA A 579 43.35 1.49 -16.32
N GLN A 580 43.98 1.57 -17.50
CA GLN A 580 45.45 1.53 -17.67
C GLN A 580 46.14 2.88 -17.41
N GLY A 581 45.41 3.93 -17.04
CA GLY A 581 45.95 5.28 -16.84
C GLY A 581 46.24 6.04 -18.15
N LYS A 582 45.83 5.53 -19.32
CA LYS A 582 46.04 6.16 -20.63
C LYS A 582 44.89 7.11 -20.97
N VAL A 583 44.78 8.18 -20.19
CA VAL A 583 43.64 9.12 -20.20
C VAL A 583 43.43 9.77 -21.57
N GLU A 584 44.48 10.18 -22.28
CA GLU A 584 44.35 10.79 -23.63
C GLU A 584 43.87 9.78 -24.68
N ASP A 585 44.40 8.56 -24.65
CA ASP A 585 43.96 7.50 -25.57
C ASP A 585 42.52 7.09 -25.28
N ALA A 586 42.11 7.06 -24.00
CA ALA A 586 40.73 6.82 -23.59
C ALA A 586 39.79 7.89 -24.16
N LYS A 587 40.15 9.18 -24.02
CA LYS A 587 39.39 10.30 -24.59
C LYS A 587 39.22 10.16 -26.10
N LYS A 588 40.30 9.80 -26.82
CA LYS A 588 40.25 9.57 -28.26
C LYS A 588 39.29 8.43 -28.61
N ALA A 589 39.36 7.30 -27.89
CA ALA A 589 38.45 6.18 -28.08
C ALA A 589 36.98 6.57 -27.84
N TYR A 590 36.66 7.35 -26.80
CA TYR A 590 35.30 7.84 -26.56
C TYR A 590 34.82 8.81 -27.65
N ILE A 591 35.67 9.70 -28.15
CA ILE A 591 35.33 10.59 -29.27
C ILE A 591 35.02 9.77 -30.52
N ASP A 592 35.83 8.75 -30.81
CA ASP A 592 35.60 7.89 -31.97
C ASP A 592 34.32 7.03 -31.79
N ALA A 593 34.01 6.59 -30.57
CA ALA A 593 32.72 5.96 -30.25
C ALA A 593 31.54 6.88 -30.56
N GLY A 594 31.61 8.15 -30.16
CA GLY A 594 30.57 9.15 -30.41
C GLY A 594 30.35 9.44 -31.90
N LYS A 595 31.41 9.36 -32.71
CA LYS A 595 31.32 9.47 -34.18
C LYS A 595 30.63 8.25 -34.80
N ALA A 596 30.86 7.05 -34.26
CA ALA A 596 30.20 5.84 -34.72
C ALA A 596 28.70 5.85 -34.36
N LYS A 597 28.37 6.23 -33.12
CA LYS A 597 27.00 6.41 -32.61
C LYS A 597 27.02 7.27 -31.36
N SER A 598 26.39 8.44 -31.42
CA SER A 598 26.26 9.35 -30.29
C SER A 598 25.27 8.80 -29.25
N SER A 599 25.58 9.01 -27.98
CA SER A 599 24.67 8.77 -26.85
C SER A 599 25.06 9.63 -25.65
N PRO A 600 24.10 9.97 -24.76
CA PRO A 600 24.40 10.71 -23.54
C PRO A 600 25.49 10.07 -22.67
N LEU A 601 25.58 8.73 -22.64
CA LEU A 601 26.65 8.03 -21.92
C LEU A 601 28.04 8.40 -22.46
N ILE A 602 28.21 8.34 -23.79
CA ILE A 602 29.51 8.64 -24.42
C ILE A 602 29.88 10.10 -24.19
N ASP A 603 28.92 11.02 -24.32
CA ASP A 603 29.15 12.44 -24.06
C ASP A 603 29.64 12.67 -22.62
N ARG A 604 28.99 12.02 -21.64
CA ARG A 604 29.43 12.07 -20.23
C ARG A 604 30.80 11.46 -19.99
N LYS A 605 31.15 10.36 -20.68
CA LYS A 605 32.50 9.77 -20.59
C LYS A 605 33.57 10.73 -21.12
N ILE A 606 33.29 11.42 -22.23
CA ILE A 606 34.18 12.44 -22.80
C ILE A 606 34.36 13.61 -21.81
N GLU A 607 33.28 14.09 -21.19
CA GLU A 607 33.32 15.15 -20.19
C GLU A 607 34.09 14.76 -18.93
N ALA A 608 33.84 13.56 -18.39
CA ALA A 608 34.52 13.07 -17.19
C ALA A 608 36.04 13.02 -17.38
N VAL A 609 36.52 12.55 -18.54
CA VAL A 609 37.95 12.53 -18.84
C VAL A 609 38.54 13.92 -19.00
N LYS A 610 37.80 14.88 -19.58
CA LYS A 610 38.26 16.29 -19.66
C LYS A 610 38.47 16.90 -18.27
N LEU A 611 37.58 16.63 -17.33
CA LEU A 611 37.70 17.14 -15.95
C LEU A 611 38.90 16.54 -15.22
N GLN A 612 39.17 15.25 -15.41
CA GLN A 612 40.33 14.56 -14.83
C GLN A 612 41.66 15.14 -15.35
N GLN A 613 41.72 15.52 -16.64
CA GLN A 613 42.88 16.21 -17.23
C GLN A 613 43.12 17.58 -16.60
N THR A 614 42.07 18.39 -16.41
CA THR A 614 42.20 19.73 -15.81
C THR A 614 42.69 19.67 -14.36
N GLN A 615 42.29 18.65 -13.59
CA GLN A 615 42.76 18.45 -12.21
C GLN A 615 44.23 18.00 -12.14
N GLN A 616 44.73 17.23 -13.12
CA GLN A 616 46.13 16.82 -13.19
C GLN A 616 47.09 17.94 -13.64
N ILE A 617 46.58 19.01 -14.27
CA ILE A 617 47.39 20.17 -14.70
C ILE A 617 47.56 21.21 -13.57
N HIS A 618 46.72 21.13 -12.52
CA HIS A 618 46.73 22.06 -11.38
C HIS A 618 47.36 21.49 -10.10
N LEU A 619 47.83 20.25 -10.12
CA LEU A 619 48.67 19.60 -9.12
C LEU A 619 50.12 19.55 -9.63
#